data_AF-A0A2S6XFN8-F1
#
_entry.id   AF-A0A2S6XFN8-F1
#
_cell.length_a   1.000
_cell.length_b   1.000
_cell.length_c   1.000
_cell.angle_alpha   90.00
_cell.angle_beta   90.00
_cell.angle_gamma   90.00
#
_symmetry.space_group_name_H-M   'P 1'
#
loop_
_entity.id
_entity.type
_entity.pdbx_description
1 polymer ?
#
loop_
_entity_poly.entity_id
_entity_poly.type
_entity_poly.pdbx_seq_one_letter_code
_entity_poly.pdbx_strand_id
1 'polypeptide(L)' 'MATIGFVGPGSTGSAIAGRLVSAGHDVVAWNRSVEPLTESVKPGRVRPPR' A
#
# COMPACT_ATOMS: atom_id res chain seq x y z
N MET A 1 4.48 11.03 11.23
CA MET A 1 3.30 10.67 10.42
C MET A 1 3.32 11.49 9.15
N ALA A 2 3.27 10.85 7.98
CA ALA A 2 3.30 11.50 6.67
C ALA A 2 2.44 10.71 5.67
N THR A 3 1.97 11.37 4.61
CA THR A 3 1.24 10.73 3.51
C THR A 3 2.22 10.32 2.41
N ILE A 4 2.15 9.06 1.98
CA ILE A 4 3.08 8.45 1.01
C ILE A 4 2.28 7.84 -0.14
N GLY A 5 2.57 8.28 -1.37
CA GLY A 5 2.10 7.63 -2.59
C GLY A 5 3.03 6.48 -2.98
N PHE A 6 2.47 5.31 -3.28
CA PHE A 6 3.22 4.10 -3.62
C PHE A 6 2.68 3.45 -4.90
N VAL A 7 3.47 3.46 -5.97
CA VAL A 7 3.07 3.00 -7.31
C VAL A 7 3.75 1.68 -7.64
N GLY A 8 2.96 0.69 -8.05
CA GLY A 8 3.43 -0.64 -8.46
C GLY A 8 3.81 -1.59 -7.32
N PRO A 9 3.00 -1.75 -6.25
CA PRO A 9 3.22 -2.81 -5.29
C PRO A 9 2.93 -4.18 -5.93
N GLY A 10 3.98 -4.81 -6.45
CA GLY A 10 4.04 -6.26 -6.57
C GLY A 10 4.26 -6.91 -5.19
N SER A 11 4.57 -8.21 -5.15
CA SER A 11 4.81 -8.95 -3.90
C SER A 11 5.84 -8.29 -2.96
N THR A 12 6.94 -7.76 -3.51
CA THR A 12 7.96 -7.03 -2.75
C THR A 12 7.46 -5.67 -2.25
N GLY A 13 6.75 -4.94 -3.11
CA GLY A 13 6.24 -3.60 -2.78
C GLY A 13 5.19 -3.61 -1.67
N SER A 14 4.39 -4.68 -1.59
CA SER A 14 3.44 -4.90 -0.48
C SER A 14 4.14 -5.01 0.88
N ALA A 15 5.30 -5.67 0.95
CA ALA A 15 6.06 -5.79 2.20
C ALA A 15 6.68 -4.45 2.63
N ILE A 16 6.96 -3.55 1.69
CA ILE A 16 7.44 -2.19 1.95
C ILE A 16 6.28 -1.32 2.42
N ALA A 17 5.15 -1.34 1.71
CA ALA A 17 3.93 -0.62 2.09
C ALA A 17 3.45 -1.01 3.49
N GLY A 18 3.49 -2.31 3.83
CA GLY A 18 3.17 -2.79 5.17
C GLY A 18 4.08 -2.21 6.26
N ARG A 19 5.39 -2.10 6.01
CA ARG A 19 6.32 -1.46 6.96
C ARG A 19 6.04 0.03 7.16
N LEU A 20 5.72 0.74 6.08
CA LEU A 20 5.37 2.17 6.15
C LEU A 20 4.09 2.39 6.96
N VAL A 21 3.08 1.55 6.77
CA VAL A 21 1.86 1.54 7.59
C VAL A 21 2.20 1.25 9.06
N SER A 22 2.99 0.20 9.34
CA SER A 22 3.38 -0.15 10.71
C SER A 22 4.18 0.97 11.40
N ALA A 23 4.91 1.78 10.64
CA ALA A 23 5.60 2.97 11.15
C ALA A 23 4.68 4.19 11.37
N GLY A 24 3.38 4.07 11.10
CA GLY A 24 2.40 5.13 11.32
C GLY A 24 2.30 6.15 10.18
N HIS A 25 2.69 5.77 8.96
CA HIS A 25 2.44 6.57 7.75
C HIS A 25 1.08 6.24 7.13
N ASP A 26 0.48 7.24 6.46
CA ASP A 26 -0.71 7.06 5.63
C ASP A 26 -0.26 6.73 4.20
N VAL A 27 -0.52 5.50 3.76
CA VAL A 27 0.01 4.98 2.49
C VAL A 27 -1.11 4.82 1.48
N VAL A 28 -1.00 5.56 0.37
CA VAL A 28 -1.91 5.46 -0.78
C VAL A 28 -1.21 4.63 -1.85
N ALA A 29 -1.72 3.44 -2.13
CA ALA A 29 -1.10 2.52 -3.07
C ALA A 29 -1.89 2.44 -4.38
N TRP A 30 -1.16 2.39 -5.50
CA TRP A 30 -1.71 2.24 -6.84
C TRP A 30 -1.00 1.10 -7.56
N ASN A 31 -1.75 0.24 -8.23
CA ASN A 31 -1.22 -0.75 -9.15
C ASN A 31 -2.07 -0.79 -10.42
N ARG A 32 -1.48 -1.21 -11.54
CA ARG A 32 -2.20 -1.36 -12.81
C ARG A 32 -3.34 -2.38 -12.70
N SER A 33 -3.09 -3.48 -12.00
CA SER A 33 -4.09 -4.51 -11.70
C SER A 33 -4.46 -4.44 -10.22
N VAL A 34 -5.74 -4.65 -9.91
CA VAL A 34 -6.27 -4.55 -8.54
C VAL A 34 -6.00 -5.80 -7.71
N GLU A 35 -5.87 -6.97 -8.34
CA GLU A 35 -5.70 -8.25 -7.63
C GLU A 35 -4.49 -8.29 -6.67
N PRO A 36 -3.30 -7.75 -7.00
CA PRO A 36 -2.14 -7.77 -6.10
C PRO A 36 -2.32 -6.87 -4.87
N LEU A 37 -3.14 -5.82 -4.97
CA LEU A 37 -3.44 -4.93 -3.86
C LEU A 37 -4.33 -5.63 -2.83
N THR A 38 -5.39 -6.32 -3.28
CA THR A 38 -6.39 -6.98 -2.43
C THR A 38 -5.85 -8.12 -1.58
N GLU A 39 -4.94 -8.94 -2.10
CA GLU A 39 -4.31 -10.05 -1.36
C GLU A 39 -3.36 -9.56 -0.25
N SER A 40 -2.90 -8.32 -0.33
CA SER A 40 -1.86 -7.76 0.54
C SER A 40 -2.40 -6.90 1.69
N VAL A 41 -3.70 -6.61 1.76
CA VAL A 41 -4.26 -5.69 2.78
C VAL A 41 -4.58 -6.43 4.09
N LYS A 42 -3.68 -6.27 5.08
CA LYS A 42 -3.94 -6.48 6.52
C LYS A 42 -3.48 -5.22 7.30
N PRO A 43 -4.06 -4.95 8.49
CA PRO A 43 -4.72 -3.69 8.81
C PRO A 43 -3.80 -2.47 8.65
N GLY A 44 -4.10 -1.71 7.60
CA GLY A 44 -3.49 -0.44 7.24
C GLY A 44 -4.41 0.23 6.24
N ARG A 45 -4.67 1.52 6.39
CA ARG A 45 -5.59 2.25 5.52
C ARG A 45 -4.94 2.47 4.16
N VAL A 46 -4.94 1.43 3.33
CA VAL A 46 -4.57 1.53 1.91
C VAL A 46 -5.77 2.06 1.15
N ARG A 47 -5.65 3.25 0.57
CA ARG A 47 -6.71 3.79 -0.30
C ARG A 47 -6.39 3.48 -1.75
N PRO A 48 -7.33 2.90 -2.53
CA PRO A 48 -7.17 2.84 -3.97
C PRO A 48 -7.21 4.26 -4.57
N PRO A 49 -6.62 4.47 -5.75
CA PRO A 49 -6.87 5.68 -6.54
C PRO A 49 -8.37 5.93 -6.71
N ARG A 50 -8.75 7.21 -6.78
CA ARG A 50 -10.08 7.61 -7.27
C ARG A 50 -10.12 7.55 -8.79
#